data_AF-A0A957JSH0-F1
#
_entry.id   AF-A0A957JSH0-F1
#
_cell.length_a   1.000
_cell.length_b   1.000
_cell.length_c   1.000
_cell.angle_alpha   90.00
_cell.angle_beta   90.00
_cell.angle_gamma   90.00
#
_symmetry.space_group_name_H-M   'P 1'
#
loop_
_entity.id
_entity.type
_entity.pdbx_description
1 polymer ?
#
loop_
_entity_poly.entity_id
_entity_poly.type
_entity_poly.pdbx_seq_one_letter_code
_entity_poly.pdbx_strand_id
1 'polypeptide(L)'
;ISAADMINVTHWLGALAGVRGTIGLKNTPVRDMIHAAAAHLSTPSTLIALVIVDKGIAGMFIGDYLAAWDAAADLSAQRHIIWVDRPFQRVLSCAPPMYDELWTAGKAMYKLEPALAEGGELIIYAPHLEVVSHTHGKYIYEIGYHVLPYFLQQWDKFKHIPLGVLAHSTHVRGDGRFQNNIEYPRATVKLATRLSPEDCAQLALDYVNPQE
;
A
#
# COMPACT_ATOMS: atom_id res chain seq x y z
N ILE A 1 14.96 -12.31 -6.33
CA ILE A 1 15.47 -11.13 -5.61
C ILE A 1 15.83 -10.09 -6.66
N SER A 2 15.46 -8.82 -6.47
CA SER A 2 15.69 -7.74 -7.43
C SER A 2 16.35 -6.54 -6.76
N ALA A 3 17.01 -5.69 -7.55
CA ALA A 3 17.65 -4.46 -7.07
C ALA A 3 16.66 -3.28 -7.02
N ALA A 4 17.13 -2.14 -6.48
CA ALA A 4 16.37 -0.92 -6.29
C ALA A 4 15.71 -0.41 -7.59
N ASP A 5 16.36 -0.55 -8.74
CA ASP A 5 15.82 -0.06 -10.02
C ASP A 5 14.50 -0.75 -10.38
N MET A 6 14.45 -2.08 -10.31
CA MET A 6 13.22 -2.84 -10.56
C MET A 6 12.16 -2.56 -9.50
N ILE A 7 12.57 -2.47 -8.23
CA ILE A 7 11.67 -2.20 -7.11
C ILE A 7 11.02 -0.82 -7.26
N ASN A 8 11.80 0.22 -7.53
CA ASN A 8 11.30 1.58 -7.69
C ASN A 8 10.31 1.69 -8.85
N VAL A 9 10.65 1.12 -10.01
CA VAL A 9 9.78 1.19 -11.19
C VAL A 9 8.47 0.41 -10.97
N THR A 10 8.54 -0.80 -10.41
CA THR A 10 7.33 -1.60 -10.12
C THR A 10 6.41 -0.92 -9.10
N HIS A 11 6.96 -0.30 -8.05
CA HIS A 11 6.17 0.44 -7.07
C HIS A 11 5.52 1.69 -7.68
N TRP A 12 6.26 2.43 -8.51
CA TRP A 12 5.71 3.61 -9.18
C TRP A 12 4.60 3.25 -10.15
N LEU A 13 4.76 2.16 -10.91
CA LEU A 13 3.71 1.66 -11.79
C LEU A 13 2.45 1.27 -10.98
N GLY A 14 2.62 0.70 -9.80
CA GLY A 14 1.52 0.45 -8.86
C GLY A 14 0.81 1.72 -8.41
N ALA A 15 1.57 2.76 -8.07
CA ALA A 15 1.02 4.06 -7.70
C ALA A 15 0.23 4.69 -8.86
N LEU A 16 0.75 4.61 -10.10
CA LEU A 16 0.07 5.10 -11.30
C LEU A 16 -1.22 4.34 -11.61
N ALA A 17 -1.28 3.04 -11.29
CA ALA A 17 -2.50 2.23 -11.41
C ALA A 17 -3.49 2.51 -10.26
N GLY A 18 -3.03 3.09 -9.15
CA GLY A 18 -3.80 3.35 -7.95
C GLY A 18 -4.07 2.08 -7.14
N VAL A 19 -4.35 2.26 -5.84
CA VAL A 19 -4.65 1.14 -4.93
C VAL A 19 -5.90 0.40 -5.39
N ARG A 20 -7.00 1.12 -5.67
CA ARG A 20 -8.27 0.51 -6.13
C ARG A 20 -8.17 -0.15 -7.51
N GLY A 21 -7.18 0.23 -8.31
CA GLY A 21 -6.86 -0.42 -9.60
C GLY A 21 -5.86 -1.57 -9.48
N THR A 22 -5.43 -1.94 -8.26
CA THR A 22 -4.39 -2.95 -8.04
C THR A 22 -4.80 -4.00 -7.01
N ILE A 23 -5.26 -3.58 -5.84
CA ILE A 23 -5.45 -4.48 -4.71
C ILE A 23 -6.61 -5.46 -4.94
N GLY A 24 -6.37 -6.75 -4.69
CA GLY A 24 -7.35 -7.80 -4.94
C GLY A 24 -7.61 -8.11 -6.42
N LEU A 25 -6.98 -7.39 -7.36
CA LEU A 25 -7.07 -7.66 -8.79
C LEU A 25 -5.92 -8.55 -9.23
N LYS A 26 -6.27 -9.66 -9.91
CA LYS A 26 -5.28 -10.63 -10.40
C LYS A 26 -4.40 -10.03 -11.50
N ASN A 27 -5.03 -9.42 -12.50
CA ASN A 27 -4.36 -8.88 -13.68
C ASN A 27 -4.14 -7.37 -13.49
N THR A 28 -2.88 -6.95 -13.42
CA THR A 28 -2.48 -5.56 -13.21
C THR A 28 -1.22 -5.24 -14.01
N PRO A 29 -0.97 -3.97 -14.39
CA PRO A 29 0.26 -3.61 -15.09
C PRO A 29 1.54 -4.00 -14.33
N VAL A 30 1.51 -3.94 -12.99
CA VAL A 30 2.64 -4.38 -12.15
C VAL A 30 2.86 -5.88 -12.28
N ARG A 31 1.78 -6.68 -12.30
CA ARG A 31 1.88 -8.13 -12.47
C ARG A 31 2.45 -8.49 -13.85
N ASP A 32 1.97 -7.82 -14.90
CA ASP A 32 2.45 -8.01 -16.27
C ASP A 32 3.94 -7.68 -16.38
N MET A 33 4.38 -6.57 -15.77
CA MET A 33 5.79 -6.19 -15.71
C MET A 33 6.65 -7.24 -14.98
N ILE A 34 6.16 -7.80 -13.87
CA ILE A 34 6.86 -8.85 -13.13
C ILE A 34 6.96 -10.13 -13.96
N HIS A 35 5.90 -10.54 -14.67
CA HIS A 35 5.94 -11.70 -15.55
C HIS A 35 6.89 -11.50 -16.74
N ALA A 36 6.88 -10.31 -17.35
CA ALA A 36 7.81 -9.96 -18.41
C ALA A 36 9.27 -10.04 -17.92
N ALA A 37 9.57 -9.51 -16.73
CA ALA A 37 10.90 -9.61 -16.13
C ALA A 37 11.28 -11.07 -15.81
N ALA A 38 10.35 -11.87 -15.31
CA ALA A 38 10.58 -13.28 -14.99
C ALA A 38 10.89 -14.12 -16.25
N ALA A 39 10.31 -13.76 -17.40
CA ALA A 39 10.58 -14.43 -18.68
C ALA A 39 12.03 -14.28 -19.17
N HIS A 40 12.79 -13.32 -18.65
CA HIS A 40 14.21 -13.16 -18.95
C HIS A 40 15.13 -14.04 -18.08
N LEU A 41 14.59 -14.76 -17.09
CA LEU A 41 15.38 -15.68 -16.29
C LEU A 41 15.69 -16.93 -17.11
N SER A 42 16.98 -17.25 -17.27
CA SER A 42 17.44 -18.47 -17.93
C SER A 42 17.45 -19.69 -17.00
N THR A 43 17.40 -19.46 -15.69
CA THR A 43 17.41 -20.53 -14.69
C THR A 43 16.04 -21.23 -14.65
N PRO A 44 15.99 -22.57 -14.76
CA PRO A 44 14.77 -23.32 -14.53
C PRO A 44 14.17 -22.97 -13.15
N SER A 45 12.88 -22.67 -13.13
CA SER A 45 12.19 -22.25 -11.91
C SER A 45 10.94 -23.09 -11.68
N THR A 46 10.64 -23.32 -10.40
CA THR A 46 9.40 -23.94 -9.93
C THR A 46 8.86 -23.07 -8.83
N LEU A 47 7.59 -22.69 -8.93
CA LEU A 47 6.91 -21.93 -7.89
C LEU A 47 6.23 -22.91 -6.93
N ILE A 48 6.39 -22.66 -5.63
CA ILE A 48 5.57 -23.23 -4.56
C ILE A 48 4.77 -22.07 -3.98
N ALA A 49 3.50 -21.95 -4.36
CA ALA A 49 2.60 -20.89 -3.89
C ALA A 49 1.68 -21.42 -2.79
N LEU A 50 1.74 -20.80 -1.62
CA LEU A 50 0.91 -21.14 -0.46
C LEU A 50 -0.20 -20.12 -0.27
N VAL A 51 -1.41 -20.60 -0.02
CA VAL A 51 -2.54 -19.78 0.44
C VAL A 51 -2.77 -20.11 1.90
N ILE A 52 -2.50 -19.14 2.78
CA ILE A 52 -2.58 -19.29 4.24
C ILE A 52 -3.79 -18.54 4.77
N VAL A 53 -4.64 -19.23 5.52
CA VAL A 53 -5.77 -18.61 6.24
C VAL A 53 -5.51 -18.82 7.73
N ASP A 54 -5.53 -17.73 8.49
CA ASP A 54 -5.15 -17.69 9.90
C ASP A 54 -3.78 -18.34 10.16
N LYS A 55 -3.77 -19.56 10.71
CA LYS A 55 -2.57 -20.34 11.04
C LYS A 55 -2.43 -21.61 10.20
N GLY A 56 -3.28 -21.81 9.19
CA GLY A 56 -3.35 -23.04 8.40
C GLY A 56 -3.16 -22.84 6.90
N ILE A 57 -2.80 -23.92 6.20
CA ILE A 57 -2.67 -23.93 4.74
C ILE A 57 -4.05 -24.23 4.14
N ALA A 58 -4.62 -23.27 3.42
CA ALA A 58 -5.86 -23.43 2.66
C ALA A 58 -5.63 -24.01 1.26
N GLY A 59 -4.42 -23.84 0.71
CA GLY A 59 -4.01 -24.43 -0.57
C GLY A 59 -2.51 -24.31 -0.81
N MET A 60 -1.99 -25.25 -1.61
CA MET A 60 -0.59 -25.27 -2.05
C MET A 60 -0.54 -25.65 -3.53
N PHE A 61 0.08 -24.80 -4.34
CA PHE A 61 0.19 -24.97 -5.79
C PHE A 61 1.67 -25.03 -6.17
N ILE A 62 2.06 -26.11 -6.85
CA ILE A 62 3.47 -26.38 -7.17
C ILE A 62 3.58 -26.61 -8.67
N GLY A 63 4.49 -25.91 -9.35
CA GLY A 63 4.76 -26.13 -10.77
C GLY A 63 5.29 -24.89 -11.48
N ASP A 64 4.86 -24.74 -12.74
CA ASP A 64 5.11 -23.55 -13.54
C ASP A 64 4.66 -22.28 -12.79
N TYR A 65 5.48 -21.23 -12.85
CA TYR A 65 5.26 -20.04 -12.03
C TYR A 65 4.03 -19.24 -12.44
N LEU A 66 3.59 -19.31 -13.71
CA LEU A 66 2.37 -18.65 -14.15
C LEU A 66 1.15 -19.42 -13.65
N ALA A 67 1.09 -20.72 -13.94
CA ALA A 67 -0.06 -21.55 -13.57
C ALA A 67 -0.24 -21.68 -12.06
N ALA A 68 0.85 -21.88 -11.30
CA ALA A 68 0.79 -22.01 -9.86
C ALA A 68 0.41 -20.68 -9.18
N TRP A 69 0.88 -19.54 -9.69
CA TRP A 69 0.49 -18.22 -9.20
C TRP A 69 -0.98 -17.92 -9.51
N ASP A 70 -1.44 -18.22 -10.73
CA ASP A 70 -2.81 -17.98 -11.18
C ASP A 70 -3.83 -18.73 -10.29
N ALA A 71 -3.59 -20.02 -10.08
CA ALA A 71 -4.44 -20.85 -9.22
C ALA A 71 -4.41 -20.40 -7.75
N ALA A 72 -3.24 -20.00 -7.23
CA ALA A 72 -3.11 -19.47 -5.88
C ALA A 72 -3.83 -18.13 -5.70
N ALA A 73 -3.77 -17.25 -6.71
CA ALA A 73 -4.47 -15.97 -6.72
C ALA A 73 -5.99 -16.17 -6.71
N ASP A 74 -6.52 -17.11 -7.49
CA ASP A 74 -7.95 -17.42 -7.52
C ASP A 74 -8.45 -17.97 -6.17
N LEU A 75 -7.71 -18.89 -5.54
CA LEU A 75 -8.06 -19.36 -4.21
C LEU A 75 -7.94 -18.25 -3.16
N SER A 76 -6.90 -17.42 -3.24
CA SER A 76 -6.71 -16.27 -2.34
C SER A 76 -7.88 -15.28 -2.45
N ALA A 77 -8.36 -14.98 -3.66
CA ALA A 77 -9.51 -14.09 -3.86
C ALA A 77 -10.78 -14.61 -3.16
N GLN A 78 -11.01 -15.93 -3.16
CA GLN A 78 -12.13 -16.54 -2.46
C GLN A 78 -12.01 -16.52 -0.93
N ARG A 79 -10.77 -16.51 -0.40
CA ARG A 79 -10.50 -16.66 1.04
C ARG A 79 -10.19 -15.35 1.76
N HIS A 80 -9.61 -14.37 1.06
CA HIS A 80 -9.06 -13.16 1.68
C HIS A 80 -9.80 -11.88 1.30
N ILE A 81 -10.69 -11.93 0.30
CA ILE A 81 -11.53 -10.78 -0.03
C ILE A 81 -12.81 -10.88 0.78
N ILE A 82 -13.04 -9.89 1.64
CA ILE A 82 -14.30 -9.71 2.36
C ILE A 82 -15.12 -8.70 1.59
N TRP A 83 -16.26 -9.15 1.05
CA TRP A 83 -17.21 -8.30 0.36
C TRP A 83 -18.13 -7.61 1.37
N VAL A 84 -18.46 -6.35 1.10
CA VAL A 84 -19.36 -5.55 1.92
C VAL A 84 -20.43 -4.92 1.04
N ASP A 85 -21.66 -4.87 1.51
CA ASP A 85 -22.79 -4.36 0.72
C ASP A 85 -22.77 -2.83 0.55
N ARG A 86 -22.13 -2.13 1.49
CA ARG A 86 -22.01 -0.68 1.49
C ARG A 86 -20.62 -0.24 1.96
N PRO A 87 -20.07 0.83 1.39
CA PRO A 87 -18.80 1.37 1.88
C PRO A 87 -18.95 1.94 3.30
N PHE A 88 -17.86 1.92 4.06
CA PHE A 88 -17.80 2.41 5.43
C PHE A 88 -17.54 3.92 5.47
N GLN A 89 -18.26 4.65 6.32
CA GLN A 89 -17.98 6.07 6.56
C GLN A 89 -16.76 6.26 7.47
N ARG A 90 -16.53 5.34 8.40
CA ARG A 90 -15.45 5.39 9.38
C ARG A 90 -14.90 3.99 9.59
N VAL A 91 -13.58 3.84 9.57
CA VAL A 91 -12.91 2.56 9.82
C VAL A 91 -11.78 2.73 10.83
N LEU A 92 -11.82 1.94 11.90
CA LEU A 92 -10.67 1.72 12.78
C LEU A 92 -9.91 0.49 12.27
N SER A 93 -8.74 0.70 11.69
CA SER A 93 -7.93 -0.38 11.14
C SER A 93 -6.77 -0.72 12.06
N CYS A 94 -6.91 -1.82 12.81
CA CYS A 94 -5.88 -2.31 13.72
C CYS A 94 -4.71 -2.94 12.95
N ALA A 95 -3.53 -2.31 13.04
CA ALA A 95 -2.29 -2.90 12.56
C ALA A 95 -1.78 -3.94 13.58
N PRO A 96 -1.43 -5.16 13.16
CA PRO A 96 -0.88 -6.17 14.06
C PRO A 96 0.50 -5.75 14.60
N PRO A 97 0.95 -6.29 15.75
CA PRO A 97 2.26 -5.97 16.34
C PRO A 97 3.47 -6.21 15.44
N MET A 98 3.35 -7.11 14.46
CA MET A 98 4.40 -7.38 13.47
C MET A 98 4.61 -6.25 12.45
N TYR A 99 3.71 -5.27 12.40
CA TYR A 99 3.92 -4.02 11.65
C TYR A 99 4.44 -2.98 12.64
N ASP A 100 5.76 -2.90 12.74
CA ASP A 100 6.52 -2.09 13.70
C ASP A 100 6.86 -0.68 13.19
N GLU A 101 6.65 -0.41 11.91
CA GLU A 101 6.84 0.89 11.27
C GLU A 101 5.68 1.26 10.34
N LEU A 102 5.46 2.56 10.06
CA LEU A 102 4.38 3.01 9.18
C LEU A 102 4.52 2.51 7.74
N TRP A 103 5.75 2.19 7.32
CA TRP A 103 6.02 1.53 6.04
C TRP A 103 5.21 0.24 5.86
N THR A 104 5.21 -0.63 6.87
CA THR A 104 4.44 -1.88 6.82
C THR A 104 3.00 -1.68 7.32
N ALA A 105 2.79 -0.83 8.33
CA ALA A 105 1.47 -0.54 8.87
C ALA A 105 0.57 0.22 7.89
N GLY A 106 1.12 0.82 6.82
CA GLY A 106 0.34 1.39 5.72
C GLY A 106 -0.69 0.42 5.13
N LYS A 107 -0.46 -0.90 5.25
CA LYS A 107 -1.43 -1.97 4.90
C LYS A 107 -2.78 -1.80 5.61
N ALA A 108 -2.78 -1.13 6.77
CA ALA A 108 -3.98 -0.74 7.48
C ALA A 108 -4.90 0.13 6.61
N MET A 109 -4.34 1.03 5.81
CA MET A 109 -5.09 1.89 4.91
C MET A 109 -5.47 1.17 3.62
N TYR A 110 -4.50 0.83 2.77
CA TYR A 110 -4.80 0.49 1.38
C TYR A 110 -5.63 -0.80 1.21
N LYS A 111 -5.62 -1.73 2.18
CA LYS A 111 -6.52 -2.89 2.17
C LYS A 111 -8.01 -2.54 2.30
N LEU A 112 -8.31 -1.40 2.90
CA LEU A 112 -9.67 -0.94 3.20
C LEU A 112 -10.12 0.20 2.28
N GLU A 113 -9.20 0.78 1.51
CA GLU A 113 -9.52 1.88 0.60
C GLU A 113 -10.69 1.57 -0.36
N PRO A 114 -10.78 0.38 -1.00
CA PRO A 114 -11.93 0.04 -1.84
C PRO A 114 -13.27 0.00 -1.09
N ALA A 115 -13.24 -0.28 0.22
CA ALA A 115 -14.42 -0.38 1.07
C ALA A 115 -14.72 0.93 1.83
N LEU A 116 -13.93 1.99 1.65
CA LEU A 116 -14.08 3.27 2.34
C LEU A 116 -14.90 4.25 1.49
N ALA A 117 -15.93 4.85 2.08
CA ALA A 117 -16.82 5.80 1.41
C ALA A 117 -16.06 7.07 0.98
N GLU A 118 -16.62 7.78 -0.01
CA GLU A 118 -16.18 9.14 -0.37
C GLU A 118 -16.32 10.06 0.85
N GLY A 119 -15.28 10.83 1.16
CA GLY A 119 -15.20 11.65 2.38
C GLY A 119 -15.14 10.82 3.68
N GLY A 120 -14.86 9.52 3.58
CA GLY A 120 -14.73 8.63 4.73
C GLY A 120 -13.50 8.94 5.58
N GLU A 121 -13.47 8.38 6.78
CA GLU A 121 -12.34 8.45 7.71
C GLU A 121 -11.76 7.05 7.94
N LEU A 122 -10.44 6.92 7.83
CA LEU A 122 -9.71 5.72 8.22
C LEU A 122 -8.67 6.05 9.28
N ILE A 123 -8.72 5.35 10.41
CA ILE A 123 -7.75 5.45 11.49
C ILE A 123 -6.84 4.23 11.44
N ILE A 124 -5.55 4.44 11.24
CA ILE A 124 -4.53 3.41 11.42
C ILE A 124 -4.25 3.31 12.92
N TYR A 125 -4.76 2.25 13.55
CA TYR A 125 -4.56 1.98 14.97
C TYR A 125 -3.36 1.06 15.18
N ALA A 126 -2.28 1.62 15.73
CA ALA A 126 -1.03 0.92 15.97
C ALA A 126 -0.33 1.52 17.22
N PRO A 127 -0.84 1.26 18.44
CA PRO A 127 -0.34 1.90 19.67
C PRO A 127 1.10 1.49 20.06
N HIS A 128 1.67 0.50 19.37
CA HIS A 128 3.06 0.06 19.50
C HIS A 128 4.02 0.75 18.52
N LEU A 129 3.51 1.34 17.44
CA LEU A 129 4.33 1.90 16.35
C LEU A 129 4.87 3.28 16.73
N GLU A 130 6.18 3.46 16.61
CA GLU A 130 6.90 4.70 16.99
C GLU A 130 7.74 5.32 15.88
N VAL A 131 7.85 4.67 14.71
CA VAL A 131 8.64 5.17 13.58
C VAL A 131 7.89 5.08 12.25
N VAL A 132 8.18 6.03 11.35
CA VAL A 132 7.63 6.03 9.99
C VAL A 132 8.27 4.93 9.15
N SER A 133 9.61 4.91 9.11
CA SER A 133 10.38 3.84 8.50
C SER A 133 11.83 3.86 9.00
N HIS A 134 12.38 2.69 9.28
CA HIS A 134 13.79 2.51 9.63
C HIS A 134 14.74 2.83 8.46
N THR A 135 14.29 2.67 7.21
CA THR A 135 15.14 2.82 6.02
C THR A 135 14.79 4.09 5.23
N HIS A 136 13.51 4.41 5.12
CA HIS A 136 13.03 5.48 4.23
C HIS A 136 12.50 6.71 4.97
N GLY A 137 12.58 6.73 6.31
CA GLY A 137 12.01 7.78 7.15
C GLY A 137 12.43 9.18 6.71
N LYS A 138 13.74 9.40 6.46
CA LYS A 138 14.26 10.69 5.97
C LYS A 138 13.48 11.24 4.77
N TYR A 139 13.28 10.41 3.75
CA TYR A 139 12.59 10.84 2.54
C TYR A 139 11.10 11.06 2.80
N ILE A 140 10.46 10.22 3.62
CA ILE A 140 9.03 10.36 3.93
C ILE A 140 8.76 11.64 4.74
N TYR A 141 9.61 11.97 5.73
CA TYR A 141 9.52 13.24 6.46
C TYR A 141 9.83 14.46 5.58
N GLU A 142 10.57 14.30 4.48
CA GLU A 142 10.82 15.37 3.50
C GLU A 142 9.58 15.66 2.64
N ILE A 143 8.83 14.62 2.25
CA ILE A 143 7.73 14.77 1.27
C ILE A 143 6.33 14.74 1.87
N GLY A 144 6.13 14.14 3.04
CA GLY A 144 4.79 13.86 3.60
C GLY A 144 3.97 12.83 2.79
N TYR A 145 2.72 12.63 3.22
CA TYR A 145 1.75 11.74 2.59
C TYR A 145 0.76 12.51 1.72
N HIS A 146 0.86 12.32 0.39
CA HIS A 146 0.03 13.06 -0.57
C HIS A 146 -0.54 12.18 -1.69
N VAL A 147 -1.65 12.64 -2.28
CA VAL A 147 -2.34 11.99 -3.39
C VAL A 147 -1.45 11.98 -4.63
N LEU A 148 -1.58 10.97 -5.49
CA LEU A 148 -0.75 10.84 -6.69
C LEU A 148 -0.67 12.14 -7.55
N PRO A 149 -1.78 12.86 -7.83
CA PRO A 149 -1.72 14.11 -8.59
C PRO A 149 -0.86 15.22 -7.96
N TYR A 150 -0.70 15.24 -6.63
CA TYR A 150 0.14 16.22 -5.93
C TYR A 150 1.61 16.12 -6.39
N PHE A 151 2.12 14.89 -6.52
CA PHE A 151 3.47 14.62 -6.99
C PHE A 151 3.60 14.82 -8.50
N LEU A 152 2.68 14.28 -9.30
CA LEU A 152 2.76 14.33 -10.76
C LEU A 152 2.72 15.76 -11.31
N GLN A 153 1.89 16.63 -10.75
CA GLN A 153 1.78 18.03 -11.20
C GLN A 153 2.95 18.91 -10.73
N GLN A 154 3.84 18.38 -9.90
CA GLN A 154 4.97 19.10 -9.31
C GLN A 154 6.27 18.30 -9.48
N TRP A 155 6.40 17.55 -10.56
CA TRP A 155 7.44 16.53 -10.73
C TRP A 155 8.86 17.03 -10.50
N ASP A 156 9.19 18.26 -10.93
CA ASP A 156 10.51 18.84 -10.73
C ASP A 156 10.93 18.98 -9.26
N LYS A 157 9.95 19.08 -8.33
CA LYS A 157 10.20 19.13 -6.89
C LYS A 157 10.47 17.76 -6.27
N PHE A 158 10.09 16.67 -6.92
CA PHE A 158 10.05 15.34 -6.29
C PHE A 158 10.82 14.26 -7.04
N LYS A 159 11.28 14.53 -8.26
CA LYS A 159 12.01 13.54 -9.10
C LYS A 159 13.32 13.02 -8.50
N HIS A 160 13.86 13.67 -7.46
CA HIS A 160 15.04 13.22 -6.73
C HIS A 160 14.71 12.19 -5.62
N ILE A 161 13.44 12.02 -5.29
CA ILE A 161 12.97 11.08 -4.27
C ILE A 161 12.87 9.68 -4.89
N PRO A 162 13.29 8.62 -4.18
CA PRO A 162 13.11 7.26 -4.67
C PRO A 162 11.64 6.96 -4.98
N LEU A 163 11.36 6.41 -6.17
CA LEU A 163 9.99 6.20 -6.62
C LEU A 163 9.18 5.27 -5.69
N GLY A 164 9.83 4.30 -5.04
CA GLY A 164 9.18 3.45 -4.04
C GLY A 164 8.66 4.23 -2.83
N VAL A 165 9.34 5.32 -2.45
CA VAL A 165 8.90 6.22 -1.37
C VAL A 165 7.72 7.07 -1.80
N LEU A 166 7.76 7.63 -3.02
CA LEU A 166 6.62 8.37 -3.57
C LEU A 166 5.38 7.45 -3.69
N ALA A 167 5.58 6.22 -4.17
CA ALA A 167 4.51 5.24 -4.25
C ALA A 167 3.90 4.94 -2.88
N HIS A 168 4.74 4.64 -1.87
CA HIS A 168 4.26 4.42 -0.49
C HIS A 168 3.46 5.61 0.05
N SER A 169 3.94 6.83 -0.19
CA SER A 169 3.23 8.06 0.18
C SER A 169 1.81 8.09 -0.41
N THR A 170 1.68 7.84 -1.71
CA THR A 170 0.37 7.82 -2.38
C THR A 170 -0.53 6.70 -1.91
N HIS A 171 0.00 5.51 -1.61
CA HIS A 171 -0.79 4.37 -1.15
C HIS A 171 -1.38 4.58 0.24
N VAL A 172 -0.64 5.25 1.14
CA VAL A 172 -1.13 5.55 2.48
C VAL A 172 -2.08 6.74 2.47
N ARG A 173 -1.85 7.76 1.62
CA ARG A 173 -2.78 8.88 1.49
C ARG A 173 -4.10 8.47 0.83
N GLY A 174 -4.03 7.55 -0.13
CA GLY A 174 -5.15 7.12 -0.96
C GLY A 174 -5.41 8.05 -2.14
N ASP A 175 -6.51 7.77 -2.82
CA ASP A 175 -7.01 8.52 -3.97
C ASP A 175 -7.32 9.98 -3.61
N GLY A 176 -7.34 10.83 -4.63
CA GLY A 176 -7.80 12.20 -4.53
C GLY A 176 -7.42 13.03 -5.74
N ARG A 177 -7.58 14.35 -5.62
CA ARG A 177 -7.29 15.31 -6.68
C ARG A 177 -6.39 16.42 -6.18
N PHE A 178 -5.66 17.04 -7.10
CA PHE A 178 -4.88 18.24 -6.85
C PHE A 178 -5.24 19.26 -7.91
N GLN A 179 -5.77 20.41 -7.49
CA GLN A 179 -6.28 21.46 -8.38
C GLN A 179 -5.99 22.83 -7.77
N ASN A 180 -5.51 23.78 -8.58
CA ASN A 180 -5.18 25.15 -8.14
C ASN A 180 -4.25 25.19 -6.91
N ASN A 181 -3.25 24.30 -6.87
CA ASN A 181 -2.32 24.12 -5.74
C ASN A 181 -2.97 23.68 -4.41
N ILE A 182 -4.18 23.15 -4.45
CA ILE A 182 -4.90 22.63 -3.28
C ILE A 182 -5.10 21.11 -3.46
N GLU A 183 -4.73 20.36 -2.42
CA GLU A 183 -4.96 18.93 -2.33
C GLU A 183 -6.37 18.64 -1.79
N TYR A 184 -7.07 17.70 -2.43
CA TYR A 184 -8.36 17.19 -1.97
C TYR A 184 -8.27 15.65 -1.92
N PRO A 185 -7.87 15.09 -0.76
CA PRO A 185 -7.93 13.65 -0.53
C PRO A 185 -9.36 13.15 -0.63
N ARG A 186 -9.54 11.93 -1.13
CA ARG A 186 -10.83 11.26 -1.20
C ARG A 186 -11.38 10.92 0.19
N ALA A 187 -10.47 10.66 1.13
CA ALA A 187 -10.77 10.29 2.50
C ALA A 187 -9.73 10.88 3.46
N THR A 188 -10.11 11.01 4.73
CA THR A 188 -9.21 11.39 5.81
C THR A 188 -8.49 10.15 6.33
N VAL A 189 -7.17 10.26 6.50
CA VAL A 189 -6.34 9.22 7.12
C VAL A 189 -5.75 9.77 8.40
N LYS A 190 -6.03 9.08 9.52
CA LYS A 190 -5.51 9.44 10.85
C LYS A 190 -4.60 8.37 11.41
N LEU A 191 -3.63 8.78 12.22
CA LEU A 191 -2.73 7.89 12.95
C LEU A 191 -3.09 7.88 14.43
N ALA A 192 -3.40 6.69 14.94
CA ALA A 192 -3.48 6.39 16.36
C ALA A 192 -2.27 5.53 16.75
N THR A 193 -1.11 6.18 16.84
CA THR A 193 0.21 5.55 17.07
C THR A 193 1.00 6.31 18.14
N ARG A 194 2.26 5.95 18.38
CA ARG A 194 3.19 6.70 19.25
C ARG A 194 3.93 7.83 18.51
N LEU A 195 3.71 7.99 17.21
CA LEU A 195 4.18 9.20 16.51
C LEU A 195 3.49 10.41 17.13
N SER A 196 4.24 11.49 17.30
CA SER A 196 3.71 12.70 17.91
C SER A 196 2.68 13.39 17.00
N PRO A 197 1.79 14.22 17.55
CA PRO A 197 0.93 15.08 16.74
C PRO A 197 1.73 15.96 15.76
N GLU A 198 2.91 16.43 16.15
CA GLU A 198 3.81 17.23 15.33
C GLU A 198 4.37 16.43 14.15
N ASP A 199 4.79 15.19 14.38
CA ASP A 199 5.24 14.28 13.33
C ASP A 199 4.10 14.00 12.35
N CYS A 200 2.90 13.71 12.84
CA CYS A 200 1.73 13.48 11.99
C CYS A 200 1.42 14.71 11.11
N ALA A 201 1.45 15.91 11.70
CA ALA A 201 1.23 17.16 10.97
C ALA A 201 2.29 17.40 9.89
N GLN A 202 3.58 17.16 10.19
CA GLN A 202 4.67 17.24 9.20
C GLN A 202 4.45 16.24 8.05
N LEU A 203 3.92 15.06 8.37
CA LEU A 203 3.63 14.00 7.43
C LEU A 203 2.32 14.22 6.64
N ALA A 204 1.62 15.34 6.84
CA ALA A 204 0.30 15.62 6.25
C ALA A 204 -0.79 14.59 6.60
N LEU A 205 -0.69 13.98 7.78
CA LEU A 205 -1.66 13.05 8.34
C LEU A 205 -2.27 13.60 9.63
N ASP A 206 -3.52 13.25 9.89
CA ASP A 206 -4.19 13.65 11.11
C ASP A 206 -3.75 12.74 12.28
N TYR A 207 -3.77 13.28 13.49
CA TYR A 207 -3.44 12.54 14.71
C TYR A 207 -4.70 12.21 15.52
N VAL A 208 -4.71 11.05 16.16
CA VAL A 208 -5.67 10.66 17.21
C VAL A 208 -4.89 10.03 18.36
N ASN A 209 -5.23 10.39 19.60
CA ASN A 209 -4.61 9.77 20.77
C ASN A 209 -4.96 8.27 20.81
N PRO A 210 -3.98 7.34 20.81
CA PRO A 210 -4.26 5.90 20.82
C PRO A 210 -4.91 5.38 22.11
N GLN A 211 -5.05 6.23 23.14
CA GLN A 211 -5.71 5.90 24.41
C GLN A 211 -7.16 6.40 24.51
N GLU A 212 -7.62 7.21 23.54
CA GLU A 212 -9.00 7.71 23.44
C GLU A 212 -9.86 6.84 22.52
#